data_AF-A0AAP8N8Y7-F1
#
_entry.id   AF-A0AAP8N8Y7-F1
#
_cell.length_a   1.000
_cell.length_b   1.000
_cell.length_c   1.000
_cell.angle_alpha   90.00
_cell.angle_beta   90.00
_cell.angle_gamma   90.00
#
_symmetry.space_group_name_H-M   'P 1'
#
loop_
_entity.id
_entity.type
_entity.pdbx_description
1 polymer ?
#
loop_
_entity_poly.entity_id
_entity_poly.type
_entity_poly.pdbx_seq_one_letter_code
_entity_poly.pdbx_strand_id
1 'polypeptide(L)' 'CLIITHYQRLLNYITPDFVHVMMQGRIVKSGGPELAARLEAEGYDWIKQELGIEDETVGQEA' A
#
# COMPACT_ATOMS: atom_id res chain seq x y z
N CYS A 1 2.88 17.55 -4.19
CA CYS A 1 3.47 16.52 -5.06
C CYS A 1 2.73 15.21 -4.78
N LEU A 2 2.35 14.44 -5.79
CA LEU A 2 1.68 13.15 -5.59
C LEU A 2 2.57 12.07 -6.21
N ILE A 3 2.90 11.06 -5.41
CA ILE A 3 3.73 9.93 -5.83
C ILE A 3 2.89 8.66 -5.72
N ILE A 4 2.79 7.93 -6.82
CA ILE A 4 2.09 6.64 -6.87
C ILE A 4 3.14 5.57 -7.12
N THR A 5 3.25 4.63 -6.19
CA THR A 5 4.22 3.52 -6.27
C THR A 5 3.60 2.27 -5.68
N HIS A 6 3.85 1.12 -6.31
CA HIS A 6 3.58 -0.19 -5.73
C HIS A 6 4.81 -0.72 -4.96
N TYR A 7 5.98 -0.10 -5.16
CA TYR A 7 7.21 -0.45 -4.47
C TYR A 7 7.31 0.27 -3.13
N GLN A 8 7.32 -0.53 -2.07
CA GLN A 8 7.43 -0.09 -0.68
C GLN A 8 8.75 0.66 -0.40
N ARG A 9 9.83 0.27 -1.08
CA ARG A 9 11.19 0.84 -0.89
C ARG A 9 11.27 2.35 -1.09
N LEU A 10 10.38 2.93 -1.89
CA LEU A 10 10.40 4.36 -2.16
C LEU A 10 10.03 5.18 -0.91
N LEU A 11 9.22 4.60 -0.01
CA LEU A 11 8.81 5.20 1.26
C LEU A 11 9.98 5.31 2.26
N ASN A 12 11.08 4.59 2.04
CA ASN A 12 12.27 4.65 2.90
C ASN A 12 13.18 5.84 2.57
N TYR A 13 13.09 6.38 1.35
CA TYR A 13 13.91 7.51 0.90
C TYR A 13 13.19 8.85 0.97
N ILE A 14 11.86 8.82 1.04
CA ILE A 14 11.01 10.01 1.07
C ILE A 14 10.04 9.83 2.22
N THR A 15 10.01 10.79 3.15
CA THR A 15 8.99 10.82 4.22
C THR A 15 7.72 11.47 3.69
N PRO A 16 6.63 10.72 3.46
CA PRO A 16 5.37 11.31 3.01
C PRO A 16 4.62 11.96 4.18
N ASP A 17 3.97 13.10 3.93
CA ASP A 17 3.06 13.70 4.91
C ASP A 17 1.76 12.90 5.04
N PHE A 18 1.29 12.34 3.92
CA PHE A 18 0.09 11.52 3.82
C PHE A 18 0.33 10.30 2.93
N VAL A 19 -0.17 9.16 3.39
CA VAL A 19 -0.10 7.86 2.72
C VAL A 19 -1.53 7.40 2.46
N HIS A 20 -1.82 7.09 1.20
CA HIS A 20 -3.09 6.52 0.78
C HIS A 20 -2.86 5.15 0.14
N VAL A 21 -3.52 4.13 0.68
CA VAL A 21 -3.51 2.78 0.12
C VAL A 21 -4.74 2.63 -0.75
N MET A 22 -4.51 2.28 -2.02
CA MET A 22 -5.57 2.00 -2.98
C MET A 22 -5.67 0.51 -3.28
N MET A 23 -6.88 -0.03 -3.22
CA MET A 23 -7.20 -1.40 -3.62
C MET A 23 -8.56 -1.42 -4.34
N GLN A 24 -8.70 -2.26 -5.37
CA GLN A 24 -9.93 -2.36 -6.18
C GLN A 24 -10.48 -1.01 -6.67
N GLY A 25 -9.59 -0.08 -7.04
CA GLY A 25 -9.98 1.26 -7.51
C GLY A 25 -10.54 2.20 -6.44
N ARG A 26 -10.43 1.85 -5.15
CA ARG A 26 -10.87 2.68 -4.02
C ARG A 26 -9.73 2.92 -3.04
N ILE A 27 -9.75 4.06 -2.36
CA ILE A 27 -8.84 4.31 -1.23
C ILE A 27 -9.40 3.55 -0.04
N VAL A 28 -8.64 2.56 0.42
CA VAL A 28 -9.06 1.66 1.50
C VAL A 28 -8.48 2.04 2.84
N LYS A 29 -7.32 2.70 2.84
CA LYS A 29 -6.68 3.22 4.05
C LYS A 29 -6.00 4.53 3.73
N SER A 30 -6.07 5.46 4.68
CA SER A 30 -5.34 6.71 4.64
C SER A 30 -4.72 6.94 6.01
N GLY A 31 -3.47 7.38 6.05
CA GLY A 31 -2.74 7.62 7.29
C GLY A 31 -1.53 8.50 7.07
N GLY A 32 -0.81 8.79 8.14
CA GLY A 32 0.44 9.53 8.08
C GLY A 32 1.65 8.63 7.79
N PRO A 33 2.86 9.11 8.10
CA PRO A 33 4.11 8.36 7.97
C PRO A 33 4.10 7.02 8.72
N GLU A 34 3.35 6.91 9.81
CA GLU A 34 3.20 5.67 10.58
C GLU A 34 2.59 4.53 9.76
N LEU A 35 1.72 4.85 8.79
CA LEU A 35 1.13 3.86 7.90
C LEU A 35 2.19 3.28 6.96
N ALA A 36 3.12 4.11 6.46
CA ALA A 36 4.23 3.64 5.64
C ALA A 36 5.17 2.71 6.42
N ALA A 37 5.54 3.08 7.65
CA ALA A 37 6.38 2.24 8.51
C ALA A 37 5.73 0.88 8.82
N ARG A 38 4.41 0.88 9.04
CA ARG A 38 3.65 -0.36 9.27
C ARG A 38 3.56 -1.23 8.03
N LEU A 39 3.36 -0.62 6.85
CA LEU A 39 3.38 -1.32 5.56
C LEU A 39 4.73 -1.96 5.26
N GLU A 40 5.83 -1.35 5.68
CA GLU A 40 7.17 -1.92 5.56
C GLU A 40 7.36 -3.13 6.50
N ALA A 41 6.88 -3.05 7.73
CA ALA A 41 7.06 -4.09 8.75
C ALA A 41 6.14 -5.31 8.56
N GLU A 42 4.86 -5.08 8.27
CA GLU A 42 3.81 -6.10 8.19
C GLU A 42 3.40 -6.43 6.74
N GLY A 43 3.88 -5.67 5.74
CA GLY A 43 3.45 -5.82 4.35
C GLY A 43 2.02 -5.31 4.11
N TYR A 44 1.43 -5.74 2.99
CA TYR A 44 0.04 -5.42 2.62
C TYR A 44 -0.98 -6.46 3.13
N ASP A 45 -0.52 -7.54 3.76
CA ASP A 45 -1.35 -8.72 4.06
C ASP A 45 -2.47 -8.41 5.05
N TRP A 46 -2.19 -7.59 6.06
CA TRP A 46 -3.19 -7.15 7.03
C TRP A 46 -4.29 -6.30 6.39
N ILE A 47 -3.97 -5.49 5.36
CA ILE A 47 -4.96 -4.69 4.62
C ILE A 47 -5.82 -5.62 3.77
N LYS A 48 -5.22 -6.64 3.14
CA LYS A 48 -5.96 -7.64 2.35
C LYS A 48 -6.93 -8.43 3.24
N GLN A 49 -6.48 -8.85 4.43
CA GLN A 49 -7.31 -9.56 5.41
C GLN A 49 -8.46 -8.67 5.92
N GLU A 50 -8.19 -7.40 6.25
CA GLU A 50 -9.20 -6.45 6.74
C GLU A 50 -10.30 -6.20 5.69
N LEU A 51 -9.96 -6.24 4.41
CA LEU A 51 -10.88 -6.00 3.31
C LEU A 51 -11.49 -7.29 2.73
N GLY A 52 -11.04 -8.46 3.18
CA GLY A 52 -11.45 -9.75 2.62
C GLY A 52 -11.14 -9.88 1.12
N ILE A 53 -10.08 -9.21 0.65
CA ILE A 53 -9.70 -9.24 -0.77
C ILE A 53 -8.81 -10.47 -0.99
N GLU A 54 -9.37 -11.51 -1.60
CA GLU A 54 -8.59 -12.57 -2.22
C GLU A 54 -7.89 -11.98 -3.45
N ASP A 55 -6.58 -12.11 -3.52
CA ASP A 55 -5.77 -11.66 -4.65
C ASP A 55 -6.25 -12.42 -5.91
N GLU A 56 -7.05 -11.79 -6.78
CA GLU A 56 -7.02 -12.15 -8.18
C GLU A 56 -5.62 -11.76 -8.66
N THR A 57 -4.69 -12.71 -8.60
CA THR A 57 -3.38 -12.58 -9.23
C THR A 57 -3.62 -12.15 -10.68
N VAL A 58 -3.52 -10.84 -10.95
CA VAL A 58 -3.42 -10.35 -12.31
C VAL A 58 -2.14 -10.99 -12.83
N GLY A 59 -2.34 -11.92 -13.77
CA GLY A 59 -1.33 -12.87 -14.20
C GLY A 59 0.02 -12.20 -14.36
N GLN A 60 1.04 -12.84 -13.78
CA GLN A 60 2.35 -12.80 -14.39
C GLN A 60 2.23 -13.51 -15.74
N GLU A 61 1.66 -12.85 -16.74
CA GLU A 61 1.93 -13.16 -18.13
C GLU A 61 3.19 -12.37 -18.52
N ALA A 62 4.32 -13.07 -18.41
CA ALA A 62 5.56 -12.74 -19.12
C ALA A 62 6.16 -14.06 -19.63
#